data_AF-A0A971XXH2-F1
#
_entry.id   AF-A0A971XXH2-F1
#
_cell.length_a   1.000
_cell.length_b   1.000
_cell.length_c   1.000
_cell.angle_alpha   90.00
_cell.angle_beta   90.00
_cell.angle_gamma   90.00
#
_symmetry.space_group_name_H-M   'P 1'
#
loop_
_entity.id
_entity.type
_entity.pdbx_description
1 polymer ?
#
loop_
_entity_poly.entity_id
_entity_poly.type
_entity_poly.pdbx_seq_one_letter_code
_entity_poly.pdbx_strand_id
1 'polypeptide(L)'
;MSDAWFSDSLMQITGIFSRVPATILVLIVGAGAIKVVKSFIGRAVGVARMDPTLGTLIQSAVAFAGWVLVFTAATASLGLQQVSLALGGSIALVAMALTSSVNSVTQDLLAGVFLIGDRDFKV
;
A
#
# COMPACT_ATOMS: atom_id res chain seq x y z
N MET A 1 39.08 -5.38 26.29
CA MET A 1 37.70 -5.84 26.02
C MET A 1 36.81 -4.75 25.43
N SER A 2 37.17 -3.46 25.53
CA SER A 2 36.45 -2.33 24.93
C SER A 2 36.66 -2.19 23.41
N ASP A 3 37.86 -2.46 22.89
CA ASP A 3 38.18 -2.18 21.48
C ASP A 3 37.50 -3.14 20.49
N ALA A 4 37.25 -4.39 20.92
CA ALA A 4 36.52 -5.38 20.11
C ALA A 4 35.06 -4.93 19.85
N TRP A 5 34.39 -4.40 20.88
CA TRP A 5 33.00 -3.94 20.79
C TRP A 5 32.83 -2.71 19.88
N PHE A 6 33.78 -1.77 19.92
CA PHE A 6 33.80 -0.63 18.99
C PHE A 6 34.06 -1.07 17.55
N SER A 7 34.98 -2.03 17.33
CA SER A 7 35.30 -2.52 15.99
C SER A 7 34.11 -3.25 15.32
N ASP A 8 33.37 -4.08 16.07
CA ASP A 8 32.19 -4.79 15.57
C ASP A 8 31.03 -3.83 15.26
N SER A 9 30.84 -2.82 16.11
CA SER A 9 29.82 -1.78 15.91
C SER A 9 30.13 -0.93 14.66
N LEU A 10 31.40 -0.58 14.44
CA LEU A 10 31.84 0.17 13.25
C LEU A 10 31.72 -0.65 11.96
N MET A 11 31.95 -1.96 12.01
CA MET A 11 31.72 -2.86 10.88
C MET A 11 30.23 -3.03 10.55
N GLN A 12 29.34 -3.05 11.55
CA GLN A 12 27.88 -3.03 11.31
C GLN A 12 27.39 -1.70 10.73
N ILE A 13 27.90 -0.57 11.23
CA ILE A 13 27.54 0.77 10.75
C ILE A 13 27.98 0.97 9.30
N THR A 14 29.20 0.53 8.93
CA THR A 14 29.70 0.62 7.54
C THR A 14 28.93 -0.31 6.59
N GLY A 15 28.50 -1.48 7.05
CA GLY A 15 27.63 -2.39 6.30
C GLY A 15 26.23 -1.81 6.01
N ILE A 16 25.65 -1.07 6.96
CA ILE A 16 24.38 -0.35 6.79
C ILE A 16 24.55 0.87 5.89
N PHE A 17 25.64 1.63 6.05
CA PHE A 17 25.94 2.80 5.23
C PHE A 17 26.06 2.46 3.74
N SER A 18 26.59 1.28 3.40
CA SER A 18 26.67 0.77 2.03
C SER A 18 25.29 0.52 1.39
N ARG A 19 24.25 0.28 2.21
CA ARG A 19 22.86 0.01 1.76
C ARG A 19 21.99 1.26 1.69
N VAL A 20 22.43 2.37 2.28
CA VAL A 20 21.72 3.67 2.23
C VAL A 20 21.43 4.13 0.79
N PRO A 21 22.39 4.08 -0.16
CA PRO A 21 22.12 4.46 -1.55
C PRO A 21 21.03 3.61 -2.20
N ALA A 22 21.01 2.29 -1.94
CA ALA A 22 19.99 1.39 -2.48
C ALA A 22 18.60 1.75 -1.94
N THR A 23 18.49 2.07 -0.64
CA THR A 23 17.24 2.49 -0.01
C THR A 23 16.73 3.82 -0.55
N ILE A 24 17.62 4.80 -0.76
CA ILE A 24 17.26 6.08 -1.40
C ILE A 24 16.70 5.82 -2.81
N LEU A 25 17.32 4.92 -3.57
CA LEU A 25 16.86 4.53 -4.90
C LEU A 25 15.46 3.91 -4.84
N VAL A 26 15.21 3.00 -3.89
CA VAL A 26 13.88 2.40 -3.66
C VAL A 26 12.84 3.47 -3.31
N LEU A 27 13.16 4.45 -2.46
CA LEU A 27 12.26 5.54 -2.11
C LEU A 27 11.93 6.42 -3.32
N ILE A 28 12.93 6.77 -4.14
CA ILE A 28 12.74 7.59 -5.33
C ILE A 28 11.87 6.87 -6.36
N VAL A 29 12.20 5.61 -6.67
CA VAL A 29 11.44 4.79 -7.63
C VAL A 29 10.03 4.54 -7.10
N GLY A 30 9.90 4.26 -5.81
CA GLY A 30 8.62 4.06 -5.13
C GLY A 30 7.73 5.30 -5.19
N ALA A 31 8.26 6.48 -4.86
CA ALA A 31 7.52 7.74 -4.96
C ALA A 31 7.10 8.04 -6.41
N GLY A 32 7.97 7.74 -7.39
CA GLY A 32 7.66 7.81 -8.81
C GLY A 32 6.49 6.90 -9.19
N ALA A 33 6.53 5.63 -8.78
CA ALA A 33 5.49 4.65 -9.04
C ALA A 33 4.14 5.08 -8.43
N ILE A 34 4.12 5.57 -7.19
CA ILE A 34 2.90 6.08 -6.55
C ILE A 34 2.31 7.24 -7.36
N LYS A 35 3.14 8.17 -7.82
CA LYS A 35 2.68 9.32 -8.63
C LYS A 35 2.06 8.87 -9.95
N VAL A 36 2.65 7.87 -10.60
CA VAL A 36 2.14 7.28 -11.84
C VAL A 36 0.77 6.61 -11.59
N VAL A 37 0.67 5.77 -10.56
CA VAL A 37 -0.59 5.09 -10.20
C VAL A 37 -1.68 6.11 -9.86
N LYS A 38 -1.38 7.14 -9.07
CA LYS A 38 -2.35 8.22 -8.76
C LYS A 38 -2.83 8.94 -10.02
N SER A 39 -1.94 9.15 -11.00
CA SER A 39 -2.31 9.78 -12.27
C SER A 39 -3.29 8.91 -13.07
N PHE A 40 -3.07 7.60 -13.13
CA PHE A 40 -4.00 6.67 -13.77
C PHE A 40 -5.36 6.66 -13.09
N ILE A 41 -5.40 6.64 -11.75
CA ILE A 41 -6.66 6.67 -10.99
C ILE A 41 -7.39 7.99 -11.21
N GLY A 42 -6.69 9.13 -11.19
CA GLY A 42 -7.31 10.42 -11.47
C GLY A 42 -7.96 10.48 -12.85
N ARG A 43 -7.32 9.90 -13.86
CA ARG A 43 -7.92 9.75 -15.20
C ARG A 43 -9.16 8.84 -15.18
N ALA A 44 -9.08 7.70 -14.51
CA ALA A 44 -10.19 6.75 -14.42
C ALA A 44 -11.42 7.36 -13.73
N VAL A 45 -11.21 8.09 -12.62
CA VAL A 45 -12.27 8.80 -11.87
C VAL A 45 -12.95 9.85 -12.75
N GLY A 46 -12.17 10.61 -13.53
CA GLY A 46 -12.71 11.61 -14.46
C GLY A 46 -13.56 11.00 -15.58
N VAL A 47 -13.19 9.84 -16.10
CA VAL A 47 -13.97 9.11 -17.13
C VAL A 47 -15.23 8.50 -16.55
N ALA A 48 -15.16 7.97 -15.32
CA ALA A 48 -16.28 7.32 -14.65
C ALA A 48 -17.35 8.30 -14.11
N ARG A 49 -17.16 9.62 -14.26
CA ARG A 49 -18.00 10.68 -13.67
C ARG A 49 -18.28 10.45 -12.18
N MET A 50 -17.32 9.87 -11.46
CA MET A 50 -17.46 9.67 -10.02
C MET A 50 -17.41 11.02 -9.30
N ASP A 51 -18.12 11.11 -8.18
CA ASP A 51 -18.09 12.31 -7.35
C ASP A 51 -16.66 12.67 -6.95
N PRO A 52 -16.29 13.96 -6.98
CA PRO A 52 -14.94 14.41 -6.67
C PRO A 52 -14.48 13.96 -5.26
N THR A 53 -15.42 13.83 -4.31
CA THR A 53 -15.15 13.31 -2.95
C THR A 53 -14.74 11.84 -2.94
N LEU A 54 -15.40 10.98 -3.75
CA LEU A 54 -15.01 9.56 -3.87
C LEU A 54 -13.66 9.44 -4.58
N GLY A 55 -13.43 10.29 -5.60
CA GLY A 55 -12.16 10.36 -6.30
C GLY A 55 -10.98 10.67 -5.39
N THR A 56 -11.11 11.67 -4.52
CA THR A 56 -10.05 12.04 -3.57
C THR A 56 -9.85 10.98 -2.49
N LEU A 57 -10.93 10.33 -2.03
CA LEU A 57 -10.85 9.22 -1.09
C LEU A 57 -10.05 8.04 -1.67
N ILE A 58 -10.38 7.60 -2.89
CA ILE A 58 -9.70 6.48 -3.56
C ILE A 58 -8.23 6.83 -3.81
N GLN A 59 -7.94 8.04 -4.30
CA GLN A 59 -6.55 8.48 -4.50
C GLN A 59 -5.75 8.53 -3.21
N SER A 60 -6.36 8.90 -2.09
CA SER A 60 -5.72 8.95 -0.78
C SER A 60 -5.47 7.55 -0.23
N ALA A 61 -6.45 6.65 -0.35
CA ALA A 61 -6.30 5.25 0.04
C ALA A 61 -5.18 4.55 -0.75
N VAL A 62 -5.12 4.76 -2.07
CA VAL A 62 -4.06 4.18 -2.91
C VAL A 62 -2.71 4.83 -2.63
N ALA A 63 -2.65 6.14 -2.38
CA ALA A 63 -1.40 6.78 -1.96
C ALA A 63 -0.89 6.21 -0.63
N PHE A 64 -1.78 6.00 0.34
CA PHE A 64 -1.44 5.41 1.63
C PHE A 64 -0.91 3.98 1.47
N ALA A 65 -1.65 3.11 0.76
CA ALA A 65 -1.20 1.75 0.49
C ALA A 65 0.12 1.70 -0.29
N GLY A 66 0.29 2.61 -1.25
CA GLY A 66 1.54 2.75 -2.00
C GLY A 66 2.72 3.11 -1.09
N TRP A 67 2.57 4.13 -0.24
CA TRP A 67 3.62 4.54 0.69
C TRP A 67 4.01 3.44 1.66
N VAL A 68 3.03 2.71 2.18
CA VAL A 68 3.25 1.52 3.00
C VAL A 68 4.17 0.51 2.32
N LEU A 69 3.89 0.17 1.05
CA LEU A 69 4.69 -0.79 0.30
C LEU A 69 6.11 -0.26 0.08
N VAL A 70 6.23 1.03 -0.23
CA VAL A 70 7.52 1.69 -0.40
C VAL A 70 8.33 1.69 0.90
N PHE A 71 7.73 1.97 2.05
CA PHE A 71 8.42 1.90 3.35
C PHE A 71 8.82 0.48 3.72
N THR A 72 7.95 -0.50 3.45
CA THR A 72 8.26 -1.92 3.62
C THR A 72 9.49 -2.30 2.79
N ALA A 73 9.49 -1.95 1.51
CA ALA A 73 10.60 -2.22 0.60
C ALA A 73 11.90 -1.49 1.00
N ALA A 74 11.81 -0.22 1.41
CA ALA A 74 12.94 0.57 1.88
C ALA A 74 13.56 0.00 3.17
N THR A 75 12.72 -0.51 4.06
CA THR A 75 13.16 -1.15 5.30
C THR A 75 13.82 -2.50 5.01
N ALA A 76 13.26 -3.27 4.06
CA ALA A 76 13.87 -4.50 3.59
C ALA A 76 15.23 -4.27 2.91
N SER A 77 15.41 -3.19 2.13
CA SER A 77 16.68 -2.87 1.49
C SER A 77 17.78 -2.47 2.48
N LEU A 78 17.42 -1.91 3.64
CA LEU A 78 18.35 -1.66 4.75
C LEU A 78 18.78 -2.94 5.48
N GLY A 79 18.18 -4.11 5.19
CA GLY A 79 18.41 -5.35 5.93
C GLY A 79 17.57 -5.46 7.21
N LEU A 80 16.59 -4.59 7.40
CA LEU A 80 15.67 -4.62 8.54
C LEU A 80 14.46 -5.52 8.25
N GLN A 81 14.71 -6.79 7.90
CA GLN A 81 13.67 -7.74 7.50
C GLN A 81 12.54 -7.88 8.55
N GLN A 82 12.87 -7.90 9.85
CA GLN A 82 11.85 -8.01 10.91
C GLN A 82 10.87 -6.82 10.90
N VAL A 83 11.37 -5.61 10.72
CA VAL A 83 10.53 -4.40 10.69
C VAL A 83 9.68 -4.40 9.43
N SER A 84 10.26 -4.78 8.28
CA SER A 84 9.52 -4.95 7.02
C SER A 84 8.40 -5.99 7.13
N LEU A 85 8.66 -7.13 7.77
CA LEU A 85 7.66 -8.19 7.95
C LEU A 85 6.56 -7.77 8.92
N ALA A 86 6.88 -7.07 9.99
CA ALA A 86 5.90 -6.53 10.93
C ALA A 86 4.98 -5.49 10.26
N LEU A 87 5.55 -4.58 9.47
CA LEU A 87 4.80 -3.61 8.67
C LEU A 87 3.90 -4.31 7.66
N GLY A 88 4.43 -5.25 6.87
CA GLY A 88 3.65 -6.01 5.90
C GLY A 88 2.52 -6.82 6.55
N GLY A 89 2.80 -7.50 7.66
CA GLY A 89 1.83 -8.32 8.38
C GLY A 89 0.70 -7.50 9.00
N SER A 90 1.01 -6.39 9.67
CA SER A 90 -0.02 -5.51 10.24
C SER A 90 -0.97 -4.96 9.18
N ILE A 91 -0.44 -4.63 8.00
CA ILE A 91 -1.26 -4.05 6.93
C ILE A 91 -2.06 -5.13 6.20
N ALA A 92 -1.52 -6.35 6.08
CA ALA A 92 -2.30 -7.49 5.61
C ALA A 92 -3.52 -7.73 6.52
N LEU A 93 -3.38 -7.61 7.84
CA LEU A 93 -4.50 -7.72 8.77
C LEU A 93 -5.53 -6.60 8.59
N VAL A 94 -5.09 -5.34 8.43
CA VAL A 94 -5.98 -4.21 8.13
C VAL A 94 -6.72 -4.44 6.80
N ALA A 95 -6.03 -4.91 5.77
CA ALA A 95 -6.62 -5.22 4.47
C ALA A 95 -7.68 -6.32 4.60
N MET A 96 -7.38 -7.40 5.33
CA MET A 96 -8.35 -8.47 5.59
C MET A 96 -9.60 -7.96 6.31
N ALA A 97 -9.42 -7.12 7.34
CA ALA A 97 -10.54 -6.51 8.05
C ALA A 97 -11.41 -5.66 7.12
N LEU A 98 -10.78 -4.83 6.28
CA LEU A 98 -11.49 -4.01 5.29
C LEU A 98 -12.23 -4.86 4.26
N THR A 99 -11.60 -5.91 3.72
CA THR A 99 -12.23 -6.85 2.77
C THR A 99 -13.47 -7.50 3.37
N SER A 100 -13.41 -7.91 4.64
CA SER A 100 -14.57 -8.48 5.32
C SER A 100 -15.75 -7.50 5.38
N SER A 101 -15.50 -6.20 5.56
CA SER A 101 -16.53 -5.17 5.58
C SER A 101 -17.11 -4.85 4.19
N VAL A 102 -16.33 -5.01 3.12
CA VAL A 102 -16.76 -4.74 1.74
C VAL A 102 -17.56 -5.90 1.13
N ASN A 103 -17.40 -7.12 1.66
CA ASN A 103 -18.14 -8.28 1.17
C ASN A 103 -19.66 -8.11 1.25
N SER A 104 -20.19 -7.46 2.29
CA SER A 104 -21.64 -7.18 2.39
C SER A 104 -22.12 -6.25 1.28
N VAL A 105 -21.37 -5.18 0.98
CA VAL A 105 -21.71 -4.23 -0.10
C VAL A 105 -21.73 -4.94 -1.46
N THR A 106 -20.80 -5.86 -1.70
CA THR A 106 -20.77 -6.64 -2.95
C THR A 106 -21.96 -7.57 -3.06
N GLN A 107 -22.36 -8.21 -1.96
CA GLN A 107 -23.57 -9.05 -1.91
C GLN A 107 -24.84 -8.23 -2.13
N ASP A 108 -24.94 -7.04 -1.54
CA ASP A 108 -26.07 -6.13 -1.73
C ASP A 108 -26.18 -5.68 -3.20
N LEU A 109 -25.05 -5.37 -3.84
CA LEU A 109 -25.01 -5.02 -5.26
C LEU A 109 -25.42 -6.21 -6.15
N LEU A 110 -24.94 -7.42 -5.86
CA LEU A 110 -25.34 -8.62 -6.58
C LEU A 110 -26.84 -8.92 -6.41
N ALA A 111 -27.36 -8.80 -5.20
CA ALA A 111 -28.79 -8.94 -4.92
C ALA A 111 -29.61 -7.89 -5.68
N GLY A 112 -29.16 -6.63 -5.70
CA GLY A 112 -29.79 -5.56 -6.48
C GLY A 112 -29.81 -5.84 -7.98
N VAL A 113 -28.71 -6.37 -8.54
CA VAL A 113 -28.66 -6.77 -9.95
C VAL A 113 -29.60 -7.94 -10.24
N PHE A 114 -29.69 -8.94 -9.34
CA PHE A 114 -30.63 -10.04 -9.49
C PHE A 114 -32.09 -9.59 -9.37
N LEU A 115 -32.40 -8.64 -8.50
CA LEU A 115 -33.74 -8.05 -8.39
C LEU A 115 -34.17 -7.29 -9.65
N ILE A 116 -33.25 -6.60 -10.33
CA ILE A 116 -33.54 -5.93 -11.62
C ILE A 116 -33.74 -6.95 -12.75
N GLY A 117 -33.05 -8.09 -12.68
CA GLY A 117 -33.15 -9.16 -13.68
C GLY A 117 -34.35 -10.09 -13.50
N ASP A 118 -34.98 -10.08 -12.33
CA ASP A 118 -36.12 -10.93 -12.03
C ASP A 118 -37.41 -10.35 -12.65
N ARG A 119 -38.06 -11.15 -13.51
CA ARG A 119 -39.27 -10.75 -14.25
C ARG A 119 -40.52 -10.68 -13.37
N ASP A 120 -40.49 -11.33 -12.19
CA ASP A 120 -41.60 -11.30 -11.24
C ASP A 120 -41.59 -10.03 -10.36
N PHE A 121 -40.47 -9.30 -10.32
CA PHE A 121 -40.39 -7.97 -9.72
C PHE A 121 -40.76 -6.90 -10.75
N LYS A 122 -42.06 -6.59 -10.86
CA LYS A 122 -42.54 -5.38 -11.53
C LYS A 122 -42.44 -4.19 -10.57
N VAL A 123 -41.67 -3.18 -10.96
CA VAL A 123 -41.74 -1.81 -10.42
C VAL A 123 -42.99 -1.08 -10.91
#